data_AF-A0AAE0QWN5-F1
#
_entry.id   AF-A0AAE0QWN5-F1
#
_cell.length_a   1.000
_cell.length_b   1.000
_cell.length_c   1.000
_cell.angle_alpha   90.00
_cell.angle_beta   90.00
_cell.angle_gamma   90.00
#
_symmetry.space_group_name_H-M   'P 1'
#
loop_
_entity.id
_entity.type
_entity.pdbx_description
1 polymer ?
#
loop_
_entity_poly.entity_id
_entity_poly.type
_entity_poly.pdbx_seq_one_letter_code
_entity_poly.pdbx_strand_id
1 'polypeptide(L)'
;MNLNSQALLEDNLLWQAKNSGKRIIFYGDDTWVRLFPKHFLEFDGTTSFFVSDYTEVDNNVTRHLDSTLKRDDWDVLILHYLGLDHIGHISGPHSSLIGPKLQEMDDVIKKIHTSVITTEAEGMLPNLLVLCGDHGMSEMGSHGGSSEPEVNTPLVLISPAFPTKEGMGETLVVEQVDLTPTLALALALPISQNSVGRLIPAMFERASLREQLRYLHINGHQLSNLLRDSNPSFHKEDGYEQFRMAEKAHGSWMKLYVEGNTSEVLSNMAEKVLKQYLEALQAMSAALSKQLGKYDMYSMMVGMSLILQVIFKRNLTSFSIK
;
A
#
# COMPACT_ATOMS: atom_id res chain seq x y z
N MET A 1 12.12 15.59 0.79
CA MET A 1 12.05 16.25 -0.54
C MET A 1 12.79 15.42 -1.57
N ASN A 2 12.10 14.94 -2.61
CA ASN A 2 12.69 14.24 -3.75
C ASN A 2 13.13 15.26 -4.83
N LEU A 3 14.34 15.80 -4.69
CA LEU A 3 14.85 16.88 -5.56
C LEU A 3 15.35 16.40 -6.94
N ASN A 4 15.36 15.08 -7.20
CA ASN A 4 15.85 14.51 -8.46
C ASN A 4 15.13 13.18 -8.77
N SER A 5 13.82 13.24 -8.96
CA SER A 5 12.99 12.07 -9.28
C SER A 5 13.31 11.56 -10.69
N GLN A 6 14.21 10.58 -10.77
CA GLN A 6 14.48 9.82 -12.00
C GLN A 6 13.36 8.81 -12.25
N ALA A 7 13.17 8.43 -13.51
CA ALA A 7 12.19 7.40 -13.86
C ALA A 7 12.45 6.11 -13.05
N LEU A 8 11.40 5.59 -12.42
CA LEU A 8 11.44 4.31 -11.72
C LEU A 8 11.40 3.18 -12.75
N LEU A 9 12.48 2.42 -12.83
CA LEU A 9 12.62 1.33 -13.81
C LEU A 9 12.26 -0.05 -13.23
N GLU A 10 12.10 -0.12 -11.92
CA GLU A 10 11.80 -1.36 -11.20
C GLU A 10 10.33 -1.75 -11.36
N ASP A 11 10.09 -3.07 -11.30
CA ASP A 11 8.75 -3.62 -11.31
C ASP A 11 7.94 -3.17 -10.08
N ASN A 12 6.71 -2.72 -10.33
CA ASN A 12 5.78 -2.21 -9.33
C ASN A 12 4.33 -2.32 -9.84
N LEU A 13 3.36 -2.00 -9.01
CA LEU A 13 1.94 -2.16 -9.34
C LEU A 13 1.52 -1.39 -10.61
N LEU A 14 2.01 -0.15 -10.81
CA LEU A 14 1.69 0.64 -11.99
C LEU A 14 2.34 0.07 -13.25
N TRP A 15 3.56 -0.44 -13.12
CA TRP A 15 4.24 -1.13 -14.22
C TRP A 15 3.48 -2.38 -14.64
N GLN A 16 3.04 -3.21 -13.69
CA GLN A 16 2.23 -4.40 -13.96
C GLN A 16 0.88 -4.05 -14.58
N ALA A 17 0.22 -3.01 -14.08
CA ALA A 17 -1.02 -2.50 -14.65
C ALA A 17 -0.83 -2.05 -16.11
N LYS A 18 0.20 -1.24 -16.37
CA LYS A 18 0.52 -0.76 -17.72
C LYS A 18 0.81 -1.90 -18.68
N ASN A 19 1.63 -2.86 -18.28
CA ASN A 19 2.00 -4.01 -19.11
C ASN A 19 0.85 -4.98 -19.34
N SER A 20 -0.13 -5.00 -18.44
CA SER A 20 -1.38 -5.73 -18.62
C SER A 20 -2.41 -4.95 -19.45
N GLY A 21 -2.02 -3.82 -20.04
CA GLY A 21 -2.87 -3.01 -20.92
C GLY A 21 -3.91 -2.15 -20.19
N LYS A 22 -3.80 -1.98 -18.86
CA LYS A 22 -4.72 -1.13 -18.09
C LYS A 22 -4.53 0.33 -18.47
N ARG A 23 -5.64 1.06 -18.58
CA ARG A 23 -5.71 2.49 -18.84
C ARG A 23 -5.69 3.24 -17.51
N ILE A 24 -4.58 3.91 -17.23
CA ILE A 24 -4.33 4.57 -15.94
C ILE A 24 -4.45 6.08 -16.11
N ILE A 25 -5.28 6.72 -15.30
CA ILE A 25 -5.40 8.17 -15.20
C ILE A 25 -4.79 8.64 -13.88
N PHE A 26 -4.02 9.74 -13.91
CA PHE A 26 -3.36 10.29 -12.73
C PHE A 26 -3.52 11.81 -12.62
N TYR A 27 -4.06 12.28 -11.50
CA TYR A 27 -4.06 13.72 -11.16
C TYR A 27 -3.42 13.90 -9.79
N GLY A 28 -2.38 14.73 -9.69
CA GLY A 28 -1.63 14.88 -8.44
C GLY A 28 -0.21 15.36 -8.61
N ASP A 29 0.66 15.05 -7.65
CA ASP A 29 2.05 15.53 -7.60
C ASP A 29 2.84 15.18 -8.89
N ASP A 30 3.44 16.19 -9.51
CA ASP A 30 4.23 16.05 -10.76
C ASP A 30 5.45 15.11 -10.63
N THR A 31 5.85 14.77 -9.41
CA THR A 31 6.84 13.75 -9.11
C THR A 31 6.44 12.41 -9.69
N TRP A 32 5.17 12.01 -9.59
CA TRP A 32 4.69 10.75 -10.15
C TRP A 32 4.78 10.71 -11.68
N VAL A 33 4.51 11.83 -12.34
CA VAL A 33 4.65 11.96 -13.80
C VAL A 33 6.10 11.71 -14.23
N ARG A 34 7.07 12.18 -13.42
CA ARG A 34 8.50 11.97 -13.64
C ARG A 34 8.96 10.55 -13.31
N LEU A 35 8.42 9.96 -12.24
CA LEU A 35 8.71 8.58 -11.82
C LEU A 35 8.15 7.55 -12.81
N PHE A 36 6.97 7.79 -13.38
CA PHE A 36 6.25 6.83 -14.24
C PHE A 36 6.02 7.37 -15.66
N PRO A 37 7.08 7.73 -16.40
CA PRO A 37 6.91 8.30 -17.73
C PRO A 37 6.17 7.31 -18.65
N LYS A 38 5.18 7.80 -19.41
CA LYS A 38 4.35 7.03 -20.37
C LYS A 38 3.45 5.94 -19.76
N HIS A 39 3.34 5.85 -18.44
CA HIS A 39 2.43 4.88 -17.81
C HIS A 39 0.98 5.37 -17.89
N PHE A 40 0.76 6.66 -17.63
CA PHE A 40 -0.57 7.27 -17.64
C PHE A 40 -1.07 7.51 -19.06
N LEU A 41 -2.33 7.15 -19.31
CA LEU A 41 -3.08 7.48 -20.53
C LEU A 41 -3.41 8.98 -20.56
N GLU A 42 -3.82 9.51 -19.41
CA GLU A 42 -4.15 10.91 -19.17
C GLU A 42 -3.58 11.29 -17.81
N PHE A 43 -2.96 12.46 -17.73
CA PHE A 43 -2.44 12.94 -16.46
C PHE A 43 -2.42 14.46 -16.38
N ASP A 44 -2.45 14.97 -15.16
CA ASP A 44 -2.25 16.38 -14.84
C ASP A 44 -1.42 16.52 -13.56
N GLY A 45 -0.24 17.12 -13.71
CA GLY A 45 0.76 17.24 -12.66
C GLY A 45 0.63 18.56 -11.91
N THR A 46 0.66 18.49 -10.59
CA THR A 46 0.64 19.62 -9.67
C THR A 46 1.98 19.74 -8.98
N THR A 47 2.53 20.96 -8.93
CA THR A 47 3.81 21.21 -8.27
C THR A 47 3.64 21.31 -6.77
N SER A 48 4.29 20.43 -6.00
CA SER A 48 4.22 20.38 -4.53
C SER A 48 5.22 21.27 -3.79
N PHE A 49 6.09 21.99 -4.49
CA PHE A 49 7.17 22.76 -3.86
C PHE A 49 6.71 24.01 -3.08
N PHE A 50 5.50 24.49 -3.33
CA PHE A 50 4.95 25.66 -2.65
C PHE A 50 4.03 25.23 -1.51
N VAL A 51 4.62 24.83 -0.38
CA VAL A 51 3.88 24.31 0.79
C VAL A 51 2.79 25.28 1.27
N SER A 52 2.98 26.60 1.10
CA SER A 52 1.96 27.62 1.44
C SER A 52 0.65 27.50 0.67
N ASP A 53 0.66 26.79 -0.46
CA ASP A 53 -0.52 26.54 -1.28
C ASP A 53 -1.14 25.19 -0.93
N TYR A 54 -2.20 25.21 -0.13
CA TYR A 54 -3.01 24.04 0.23
C TYR A 54 -4.39 24.05 -0.44
N THR A 55 -4.64 24.96 -1.38
CA THR A 55 -5.96 25.14 -2.03
C THR A 55 -5.89 24.88 -3.52
N GLU A 56 -5.00 25.56 -4.24
CA GLU A 56 -4.87 25.37 -5.68
C GLU A 56 -4.32 23.98 -5.98
N VAL A 57 -3.44 23.44 -5.15
CA VAL A 57 -2.95 22.05 -5.28
C VAL A 57 -4.07 21.01 -5.31
N ASP A 58 -5.09 21.16 -4.46
CA ASP A 58 -6.22 20.22 -4.41
C ASP A 58 -7.27 20.54 -5.48
N ASN A 59 -7.46 21.82 -5.83
CA ASN A 59 -8.29 22.22 -6.98
C ASN A 59 -7.76 21.64 -8.29
N ASN A 60 -6.43 21.60 -8.45
CA ASN A 60 -5.78 21.06 -9.63
C ASN A 60 -6.04 19.56 -9.82
N VAL A 61 -6.14 18.82 -8.72
CA VAL A 61 -6.53 17.40 -8.72
C VAL A 61 -8.03 17.25 -8.99
N THR A 62 -8.85 18.06 -8.31
CA THR A 62 -10.32 17.90 -8.31
C THR A 62 -10.99 18.32 -9.61
N ARG A 63 -10.44 19.30 -10.34
CA ARG A 63 -11.10 19.90 -11.53
C ARG A 63 -11.50 18.90 -12.62
N HIS A 64 -10.80 17.78 -12.72
CA HIS A 64 -11.03 16.76 -13.74
C HIS A 64 -11.97 15.65 -13.28
N LEU A 65 -12.22 15.54 -11.97
CA LEU A 65 -12.90 14.42 -11.34
C LEU A 65 -14.29 14.18 -11.92
N ASP A 66 -15.12 15.22 -11.98
CA ASP A 66 -16.52 15.10 -12.42
C ASP A 66 -16.62 14.67 -13.89
N SER A 67 -15.66 15.06 -14.73
CA SER A 67 -15.62 14.64 -16.14
C SER A 67 -15.08 13.22 -16.29
N THR A 68 -14.10 12.83 -15.46
CA THR A 68 -13.46 11.52 -15.49
C THR A 68 -14.39 10.43 -14.99
N LEU A 69 -15.15 10.69 -13.92
CA LEU A 69 -16.13 9.74 -13.36
C LEU A 69 -17.28 9.39 -14.32
N LYS A 70 -17.54 10.24 -15.33
CA LYS A 70 -18.57 10.01 -16.37
C LYS A 70 -18.07 9.18 -17.55
N ARG A 71 -16.78 8.87 -17.59
CA ARG A 71 -16.13 8.14 -18.68
C ARG A 71 -15.94 6.68 -18.31
N ASP A 72 -15.97 5.81 -19.31
CA ASP A 72 -15.70 4.37 -19.25
C ASP A 72 -14.34 4.01 -19.88
N ASP A 73 -13.53 5.01 -20.20
CA ASP A 73 -12.28 4.88 -20.96
C ASP A 73 -11.03 4.70 -20.08
N TRP A 74 -11.20 4.34 -18.81
CA TRP A 74 -10.12 4.08 -17.85
C TRP A 74 -10.37 2.81 -17.03
N ASP A 75 -9.30 2.27 -16.43
CA ASP A 75 -9.33 1.09 -15.55
C ASP A 75 -8.82 1.41 -14.14
N VAL A 76 -7.94 2.40 -14.01
CA VAL A 76 -7.39 2.88 -12.74
C VAL A 76 -7.37 4.40 -12.74
N LEU A 77 -7.99 5.02 -11.73
CA LEU A 77 -7.95 6.46 -11.48
C LEU A 77 -7.19 6.72 -10.17
N ILE A 78 -6.13 7.53 -10.24
CA ILE A 78 -5.30 7.88 -9.09
C ILE A 78 -5.42 9.38 -8.86
N LEU A 79 -5.82 9.75 -7.65
CA LEU A 79 -5.92 11.13 -7.18
C LEU A 79 -4.98 11.30 -6.00
N HIS A 80 -4.00 12.19 -6.12
CA HIS A 80 -2.99 12.41 -5.09
C HIS A 80 -3.05 13.87 -4.60
N TYR A 81 -3.75 14.06 -3.49
CA TYR A 81 -3.97 15.35 -2.82
C TYR A 81 -2.80 15.72 -1.92
N LEU A 82 -2.57 17.03 -1.75
CA LEU A 82 -1.41 17.58 -1.03
C LEU A 82 -1.81 18.56 0.07
N GLY A 83 -2.99 19.17 -0.01
CA GLY A 83 -3.36 20.31 0.84
C GLY A 83 -3.39 19.98 2.33
N LEU A 84 -3.73 18.75 2.72
CA LEU A 84 -3.72 18.34 4.13
C LEU A 84 -2.29 18.27 4.71
N ASP A 85 -1.35 17.68 3.96
CA ASP A 85 0.07 17.65 4.34
C ASP A 85 0.64 19.07 4.46
N HIS A 86 0.36 19.91 3.46
CA HIS A 86 0.78 21.30 3.43
C HIS A 86 0.28 22.09 4.66
N ILE A 87 -0.98 21.94 5.06
CA ILE A 87 -1.51 22.55 6.30
C ILE A 87 -0.75 22.05 7.54
N GLY A 88 -0.46 20.74 7.58
CA GLY A 88 0.32 20.11 8.64
C GLY A 88 1.70 20.74 8.79
N HIS A 89 2.45 20.93 7.70
CA HIS A 89 3.77 21.59 7.72
C HIS A 89 3.73 23.06 8.16
N ILE A 90 2.71 23.81 7.72
CA ILE A 90 2.62 25.24 8.03
C ILE A 90 2.22 25.48 9.48
N SER A 91 1.23 24.72 9.96
CA SER A 91 0.46 25.08 11.14
C SER A 91 0.21 23.94 12.13
N GLY A 92 0.74 22.75 11.85
CA GLY A 92 0.60 21.56 12.69
C GLY A 92 -0.74 20.84 12.53
N PRO A 93 -0.85 19.61 13.06
CA PRO A 93 -2.02 18.75 12.90
C PRO A 93 -3.27 19.23 13.67
N HIS A 94 -3.12 20.20 14.58
CA HIS A 94 -4.23 20.77 15.37
C HIS A 94 -4.70 22.14 14.85
N SER A 95 -4.25 22.54 13.66
CA SER A 95 -4.64 23.80 13.03
C SER A 95 -6.15 23.86 12.79
N SER A 96 -6.75 25.05 12.93
CA SER A 96 -8.16 25.29 12.62
C SER A 96 -8.50 25.05 11.14
N LEU A 97 -7.49 24.96 10.27
CA LEU A 97 -7.62 24.65 8.84
C LEU A 97 -7.84 23.16 8.56
N ILE A 98 -7.51 22.26 9.51
CA ILE A 98 -7.62 20.81 9.34
C ILE A 98 -9.08 20.39 9.16
N GLY A 99 -9.99 20.89 10.00
CA GLY A 99 -11.42 20.57 9.92
C GLY A 99 -12.03 20.88 8.53
N PRO A 100 -11.92 22.13 8.04
CA PRO A 100 -12.37 22.49 6.70
C PRO A 100 -11.71 21.65 5.59
N LYS A 101 -10.41 21.35 5.70
CA LYS A 101 -9.72 20.51 4.70
C LYS A 101 -10.21 19.06 4.71
N LEU A 102 -10.49 18.49 5.87
CA LEU A 102 -11.09 17.15 5.96
C LEU A 102 -12.51 17.12 5.39
N GLN A 103 -13.29 18.20 5.55
CA GLN A 103 -14.61 18.32 4.93
C GLN A 103 -14.51 18.36 3.39
N GLU A 104 -13.51 19.06 2.85
CA GLU A 104 -13.24 19.06 1.40
C GLU A 104 -12.93 17.65 0.89
N MET A 105 -12.09 16.88 1.60
CA MET A 105 -11.78 15.50 1.23
C MET A 105 -13.01 14.58 1.36
N ASP A 106 -13.84 14.76 2.39
CA ASP A 106 -15.11 14.03 2.55
C ASP A 106 -16.05 14.27 1.36
N ASP A 107 -16.18 15.52 0.90
CA ASP A 107 -16.99 15.86 -0.27
C ASP A 107 -16.46 15.20 -1.56
N VAL A 108 -15.14 15.13 -1.74
CA VAL A 108 -14.50 14.40 -2.85
C VAL A 108 -14.80 12.90 -2.77
N ILE A 109 -14.61 12.28 -1.60
CA ILE A 109 -14.87 10.86 -1.37
C ILE A 109 -16.33 10.54 -1.65
N LYS A 110 -17.24 11.39 -1.17
CA LYS A 110 -18.69 11.25 -1.39
C LYS A 110 -19.04 11.26 -2.88
N LYS A 111 -18.47 12.17 -3.68
CA LYS A 111 -18.66 12.19 -5.13
C LYS A 111 -18.24 10.88 -5.79
N ILE A 112 -17.04 10.39 -5.46
CA ILE A 112 -16.51 9.13 -6.02
C ILE A 112 -17.40 7.95 -5.62
N HIS A 113 -17.75 7.87 -4.34
CA HIS A 113 -18.61 6.82 -3.81
C HIS A 113 -19.99 6.79 -4.48
N THR A 114 -20.63 7.96 -4.65
CA THR A 114 -21.90 8.05 -5.37
C THR A 114 -21.77 7.57 -6.83
N SER A 115 -20.67 7.91 -7.51
CA SER A 115 -20.39 7.41 -8.86
C SER A 115 -20.21 5.89 -8.88
N VAL A 116 -19.46 5.33 -7.94
CA VAL A 116 -19.22 3.88 -7.81
C VAL A 116 -20.53 3.10 -7.60
N ILE A 117 -21.43 3.59 -6.73
CA ILE A 117 -22.73 2.95 -6.51
C ILE A 117 -23.62 3.06 -7.75
N THR A 118 -23.65 4.23 -8.40
CA THR A 118 -24.52 4.44 -9.57
C THR A 118 -24.11 3.52 -10.73
N THR A 119 -22.81 3.41 -10.98
CA THR A 119 -22.26 2.55 -12.04
C THR A 119 -22.50 1.06 -11.78
N GLU A 120 -22.44 0.61 -10.53
CA GLU A 120 -22.80 -0.76 -10.17
C GLU A 120 -24.30 -1.04 -10.42
N ALA A 121 -25.18 -0.10 -10.07
CA ALA A 121 -26.62 -0.23 -10.32
C ALA A 121 -26.96 -0.36 -11.82
N GLU A 122 -26.07 0.11 -12.69
CA GLU A 122 -26.16 -0.03 -14.15
C GLU A 122 -25.63 -1.39 -14.68
N GLY A 123 -25.21 -2.29 -13.78
CA GLY A 123 -24.76 -3.65 -14.11
C GLY A 123 -23.29 -3.76 -14.49
N MET A 124 -22.48 -2.74 -14.22
CA MET A 124 -21.03 -2.81 -14.43
C MET A 124 -20.34 -3.67 -13.37
N LEU A 125 -19.11 -4.11 -13.66
CA LEU A 125 -18.29 -4.82 -12.68
C LEU A 125 -18.05 -3.95 -11.43
N PRO A 126 -17.92 -4.57 -10.24
CA PRO A 126 -17.76 -3.82 -9.00
C PRO A 126 -16.44 -3.03 -9.02
N ASN A 127 -16.55 -1.74 -8.76
CA ASN A 127 -15.39 -0.87 -8.58
C ASN A 127 -14.85 -0.98 -7.14
N LEU A 128 -13.58 -0.64 -6.96
CA LEU A 128 -12.92 -0.53 -5.66
C LEU A 128 -12.41 0.91 -5.49
N LEU A 129 -12.92 1.58 -4.46
CA LEU A 129 -12.35 2.83 -3.96
C LEU A 129 -11.35 2.50 -2.84
N VAL A 130 -10.12 2.94 -3.02
CA VAL A 130 -9.03 2.85 -2.05
C VAL A 130 -8.71 4.25 -1.56
N LEU A 131 -8.93 4.51 -0.27
CA LEU A 131 -8.51 5.73 0.40
C LEU A 131 -7.39 5.38 1.38
N CYS A 132 -6.22 5.99 1.22
CA CYS A 132 -5.10 5.79 2.12
C CYS A 132 -4.25 7.04 2.27
N GLY A 133 -3.57 7.17 3.42
CA GLY A 133 -2.44 8.07 3.59
C GLY A 133 -1.12 7.30 3.43
N ASP A 134 -0.10 7.96 2.91
CA ASP A 134 1.28 7.44 2.84
C ASP A 134 2.05 7.68 4.14
N HIS A 135 1.73 8.75 4.87
CA HIS A 135 2.21 8.99 6.22
C HIS A 135 1.20 9.81 7.04
N GLY A 136 1.42 9.83 8.36
CA GLY A 136 0.76 10.75 9.27
C GLY A 136 1.62 11.99 9.54
N MET A 137 1.39 12.67 10.65
CA MET A 137 2.04 13.94 10.97
C MET A 137 2.36 14.01 12.46
N SER A 138 3.57 14.44 12.80
CA SER A 138 3.96 14.72 14.19
C SER A 138 3.29 15.98 14.73
N GLU A 139 3.28 16.12 16.06
CA GLU A 139 2.75 17.30 16.76
C GLU A 139 3.40 18.63 16.31
N MET A 140 4.62 18.58 15.80
CA MET A 140 5.35 19.77 15.31
C MET A 140 5.11 20.08 13.83
N GLY A 141 4.21 19.35 13.15
CA GLY A 141 4.00 19.53 11.72
C GLY A 141 5.16 19.01 10.86
N SER A 142 5.82 17.95 11.31
CA SER A 142 6.85 17.23 10.54
C SER A 142 6.45 15.77 10.36
N HIS A 143 7.04 15.09 9.38
CA HIS A 143 6.88 13.64 9.20
C HIS A 143 8.21 13.00 8.76
N GLY A 144 8.23 11.67 8.63
CA GLY A 144 9.42 10.88 8.28
C GLY A 144 10.15 10.27 9.49
N GLY A 145 9.64 10.50 10.70
CA GLY A 145 10.01 9.78 11.92
C GLY A 145 9.28 8.44 12.06
N SER A 146 9.31 7.90 13.28
CA SER A 146 8.71 6.62 13.64
C SER A 146 7.70 6.74 14.79
N SER A 147 7.21 7.94 15.07
CA SER A 147 6.20 8.12 16.12
C SER A 147 4.84 7.58 15.64
N GLU A 148 4.00 7.17 16.59
CA GLU A 148 2.69 6.60 16.29
C GLU A 148 1.84 7.50 15.37
N PRO A 149 1.72 8.83 15.59
CA PRO A 149 0.98 9.71 14.69
C PRO A 149 1.61 9.90 13.31
N GLU A 150 2.90 9.56 13.12
CA GLU A 150 3.58 9.64 11.83
C GLU A 150 3.44 8.37 10.99
N VAL A 151 3.34 7.20 11.63
CA VAL A 151 3.28 5.90 10.93
C VAL A 151 1.86 5.35 10.79
N ASN A 152 0.95 5.71 11.69
CA ASN A 152 -0.44 5.29 11.60
C ASN A 152 -1.20 6.17 10.63
N THR A 153 -1.75 5.55 9.59
CA THR A 153 -2.52 6.21 8.53
C THR A 153 -3.84 5.49 8.32
N PRO A 154 -4.90 6.20 7.90
CA PRO A 154 -6.14 5.55 7.56
C PRO A 154 -5.96 4.71 6.29
N LEU A 155 -6.57 3.52 6.26
CA LEU A 155 -6.86 2.76 5.06
C LEU A 155 -8.35 2.43 5.05
N VAL A 156 -9.06 2.89 4.03
CA VAL A 156 -10.48 2.59 3.83
C VAL A 156 -10.65 1.97 2.45
N LEU A 157 -11.23 0.77 2.42
CA LEU A 157 -11.58 0.06 1.20
C LEU A 157 -13.09 0.08 1.06
N ILE A 158 -13.60 0.60 -0.05
CA ILE A 158 -15.03 0.66 -0.32
C ILE A 158 -15.31 -0.01 -1.67
N SER A 159 -16.15 -1.04 -1.64
CA SER A 159 -16.62 -1.69 -2.85
C SER A 159 -18.01 -2.25 -2.60
N PRO A 160 -18.93 -2.17 -3.56
CA PRO A 160 -20.19 -2.89 -3.46
C PRO A 160 -20.05 -4.42 -3.40
N ALA A 161 -18.91 -4.94 -3.85
CA ALA A 161 -18.56 -6.35 -3.72
C ALA A 161 -18.31 -6.78 -2.27
N PHE A 162 -18.15 -5.86 -1.32
CA PHE A 162 -17.93 -6.21 0.09
C PHE A 162 -19.23 -6.56 0.83
N PRO A 163 -19.16 -7.44 1.85
CA PRO A 163 -20.31 -7.75 2.68
C PRO A 163 -20.82 -6.50 3.41
N THR A 164 -22.13 -6.25 3.37
CA THR A 164 -22.78 -5.28 4.24
C THR A 164 -22.69 -5.80 5.67
N LYS A 165 -21.78 -5.23 6.47
CA LYS A 165 -21.70 -5.53 7.90
C LYS A 165 -22.54 -4.51 8.66
N GLU A 166 -23.42 -4.98 9.54
CA GLU A 166 -24.11 -4.10 10.47
C GLU A 166 -23.15 -3.71 11.60
N GLY A 167 -22.79 -2.43 11.68
CA GLY A 167 -21.90 -1.87 12.70
C GLY A 167 -20.44 -1.70 12.26
N MET A 168 -19.67 -0.93 13.04
CA MET A 168 -18.21 -0.87 12.89
C MET A 168 -17.61 -2.16 13.44
N GLY A 169 -17.05 -3.00 12.57
CA GLY A 169 -16.22 -4.13 12.99
C GLY A 169 -14.92 -3.69 13.65
N GLU A 170 -14.12 -4.63 14.13
CA GLU A 170 -12.78 -4.33 14.62
C GLU A 170 -11.91 -3.73 13.50
N THR A 171 -11.25 -2.61 13.80
CA THR A 171 -10.27 -2.01 12.90
C THR A 171 -9.07 -2.94 12.78
N LEU A 172 -8.84 -3.44 11.56
CA LEU A 172 -7.67 -4.26 11.26
C LEU A 172 -6.45 -3.37 11.07
N VAL A 173 -5.34 -3.72 11.72
CA VAL A 173 -4.03 -3.10 11.47
C VAL A 173 -3.33 -3.91 10.38
N VAL A 174 -2.90 -3.22 9.32
CA VAL A 174 -2.16 -3.79 8.19
C VAL A 174 -0.94 -2.92 7.89
N GLU A 175 0.05 -3.50 7.22
CA GLU A 175 1.23 -2.76 6.77
C GLU A 175 0.97 -2.15 5.39
N GLN A 176 1.55 -0.98 5.07
CA GLN A 176 1.35 -0.37 3.75
C GLN A 176 1.86 -1.27 2.60
N VAL A 177 2.88 -2.08 2.85
CA VAL A 177 3.39 -3.07 1.88
C VAL A 177 2.34 -4.10 1.48
N ASP A 178 1.33 -4.36 2.34
CA ASP A 178 0.24 -5.31 2.11
C ASP A 178 -0.73 -4.84 1.01
N LEU A 179 -0.74 -3.54 0.68
CA LEU A 179 -1.55 -3.01 -0.43
C LEU A 179 -1.09 -3.54 -1.78
N THR A 180 0.21 -3.69 -2.01
CA THR A 180 0.75 -4.10 -3.31
C THR A 180 0.22 -5.47 -3.78
N PRO A 181 0.37 -6.57 -3.02
CA PRO A 181 -0.15 -7.87 -3.45
C PRO A 181 -1.68 -7.91 -3.46
N THR A 182 -2.33 -7.17 -2.55
CA THR A 182 -3.79 -7.10 -2.45
C THR A 182 -4.41 -6.44 -3.68
N LEU A 183 -3.92 -5.27 -4.07
CA LEU A 183 -4.41 -4.55 -5.25
C LEU A 183 -4.02 -5.25 -6.55
N ALA A 184 -2.83 -5.86 -6.61
CA ALA A 184 -2.43 -6.66 -7.77
C ALA A 184 -3.45 -7.78 -8.04
N LEU A 185 -3.80 -8.57 -7.03
CA LEU A 185 -4.76 -9.66 -7.20
C LEU A 185 -6.19 -9.17 -7.42
N ALA A 186 -6.62 -8.07 -6.79
CA ALA A 186 -7.91 -7.44 -7.04
C ALA A 186 -8.06 -6.97 -8.50
N LEU A 187 -6.97 -6.49 -9.12
CA LEU A 187 -6.93 -6.02 -10.50
C LEU A 187 -6.59 -7.13 -11.52
N ALA A 188 -6.46 -8.38 -11.07
CA ALA A 188 -6.00 -9.53 -11.85
C ALA A 188 -4.64 -9.31 -12.52
N LEU A 189 -3.71 -8.70 -11.78
CA LEU A 189 -2.33 -8.42 -12.17
C LEU A 189 -1.36 -9.40 -11.49
N PRO A 190 -0.17 -9.62 -12.07
CA PRO A 190 0.93 -10.25 -11.36
C PRO A 190 1.32 -9.42 -10.13
N ILE A 191 1.67 -10.10 -9.03
CA ILE A 191 2.26 -9.44 -7.86
C ILE A 191 3.67 -9.00 -8.23
N SER A 192 4.02 -7.74 -7.95
CA SER A 192 5.33 -7.20 -8.29
C SER A 192 6.47 -7.99 -7.65
N GLN A 193 7.57 -8.16 -8.38
CA GLN A 193 8.67 -9.05 -8.04
C GLN A 193 9.30 -8.73 -6.67
N ASN A 194 9.33 -7.46 -6.26
CA ASN A 194 9.93 -7.03 -5.00
C ASN A 194 8.92 -6.88 -3.84
N SER A 195 7.66 -7.30 -4.05
CA SER A 195 6.61 -7.15 -3.05
C SER A 195 6.82 -8.09 -1.86
N VAL A 196 7.07 -7.52 -0.68
CA VAL A 196 7.17 -8.24 0.60
C VAL A 196 5.85 -8.29 1.38
N GLY A 197 4.80 -7.66 0.86
CA GLY A 197 3.48 -7.62 1.51
C GLY A 197 2.78 -8.97 1.54
N ARG A 198 1.86 -9.10 2.49
CA ARG A 198 0.87 -10.18 2.55
C ARG A 198 -0.51 -9.69 2.12
N LEU A 199 -1.37 -10.60 1.67
CA LEU A 199 -2.74 -10.29 1.32
C LEU A 199 -3.55 -9.82 2.53
N ILE A 200 -4.37 -8.79 2.31
CA ILE A 200 -5.41 -8.35 3.26
C ILE A 200 -6.65 -9.23 3.05
N PRO A 201 -6.96 -10.19 3.93
CA PRO A 201 -7.99 -11.21 3.65
C PRO A 201 -9.40 -10.64 3.50
N ALA A 202 -9.68 -9.54 4.20
CA ALA A 202 -10.97 -8.84 4.13
C ALA A 202 -11.34 -8.41 2.70
N MET A 203 -10.36 -8.15 1.83
CA MET A 203 -10.57 -7.79 0.43
C MET A 203 -11.26 -8.91 -0.37
N PHE A 204 -11.08 -10.17 0.04
CA PHE A 204 -11.53 -11.35 -0.70
C PHE A 204 -12.51 -12.21 0.09
N GLU A 205 -13.16 -11.66 1.13
CA GLU A 205 -14.07 -12.38 2.02
C GLU A 205 -15.26 -13.02 1.27
N ARG A 206 -15.76 -12.37 0.21
CA ARG A 206 -16.83 -12.91 -0.64
C ARG A 206 -16.36 -13.93 -1.70
N ALA A 207 -15.05 -14.06 -1.93
CA ALA A 207 -14.54 -15.02 -2.90
C ALA A 207 -14.77 -16.45 -2.40
N SER A 208 -14.91 -17.42 -3.31
CA SER A 208 -15.04 -18.82 -2.93
C SER A 208 -13.79 -19.29 -2.15
N LEU A 209 -13.94 -20.28 -1.24
CA LEU A 209 -12.79 -20.84 -0.53
C LEU A 209 -11.66 -21.27 -1.48
N ARG A 210 -12.01 -21.82 -2.65
CA ARG A 210 -11.06 -22.15 -3.70
C ARG A 210 -10.25 -20.94 -4.18
N GLU A 211 -10.90 -19.82 -4.41
CA GLU A 211 -10.25 -18.59 -4.86
C GLU A 211 -9.42 -17.96 -3.75
N GLN A 212 -9.92 -17.93 -2.51
CA GLN A 212 -9.15 -17.44 -1.37
C GLN A 212 -7.84 -18.25 -1.20
N LEU A 213 -7.93 -19.58 -1.24
CA LEU A 213 -6.75 -20.46 -1.20
C LEU A 213 -5.82 -20.26 -2.39
N ARG A 214 -6.35 -20.01 -3.58
CA ARG A 214 -5.54 -19.67 -4.78
C ARG A 214 -4.78 -18.36 -4.58
N TYR A 215 -5.43 -17.31 -4.10
CA TYR A 215 -4.79 -16.01 -3.87
C TYR A 215 -3.67 -16.11 -2.82
N LEU A 216 -3.95 -16.78 -1.71
CA LEU A 216 -2.95 -17.05 -0.67
C LEU A 216 -1.78 -17.87 -1.19
N HIS A 217 -2.03 -18.88 -2.03
CA HIS A 217 -0.97 -19.67 -2.65
C HIS A 217 -0.09 -18.81 -3.58
N ILE A 218 -0.68 -17.95 -4.42
CA ILE A 218 0.07 -17.04 -5.31
C ILE A 218 0.95 -16.08 -4.49
N ASN A 219 0.40 -15.45 -3.45
CA ASN A 219 1.18 -14.53 -2.63
C ASN A 219 2.25 -15.25 -1.78
N GLY A 220 1.96 -16.45 -1.26
CA GLY A 220 2.96 -17.27 -0.58
C GLY A 220 4.09 -17.72 -1.52
N HIS A 221 3.78 -18.05 -2.79
CA HIS A 221 4.78 -18.37 -3.80
C HIS A 221 5.68 -17.15 -4.09
N GLN A 222 5.12 -15.94 -4.18
CA GLN A 222 5.88 -14.71 -4.32
C GLN A 222 6.85 -14.50 -3.13
N LEU A 223 6.36 -14.58 -1.90
CA LEU A 223 7.18 -14.39 -0.69
C LEU A 223 8.26 -15.46 -0.53
N SER A 224 7.94 -16.73 -0.84
CA SER A 224 8.90 -17.83 -0.77
C SER A 224 10.03 -17.70 -1.80
N ASN A 225 9.74 -17.21 -3.01
CA ASN A 225 10.78 -16.90 -4.01
C ASN A 225 11.68 -15.77 -3.52
N LEU A 226 11.10 -14.69 -2.99
CA LEU A 226 11.88 -13.60 -2.41
C LEU A 226 12.79 -14.07 -1.28
N LEU A 227 12.29 -14.89 -0.35
CA LEU A 227 13.10 -15.46 0.73
C LEU A 227 14.25 -16.31 0.21
N ARG A 228 13.99 -17.16 -0.79
CA ARG A 228 15.02 -17.98 -1.43
C ARG A 228 16.12 -17.12 -2.04
N ASP A 229 15.72 -16.04 -2.71
CA ASP A 229 16.64 -15.19 -3.45
C ASP A 229 17.41 -14.23 -2.51
N SER A 230 16.86 -13.87 -1.36
CA SER A 230 17.46 -12.94 -0.39
C SER A 230 18.22 -13.60 0.77
N ASN A 231 17.94 -14.86 1.11
CA ASN A 231 18.50 -15.53 2.29
C ASN A 231 19.03 -16.93 1.96
N PRO A 232 20.35 -17.18 1.99
CA PRO A 232 20.92 -18.51 1.74
C PRO A 232 20.46 -19.60 2.72
N SER A 233 19.96 -19.22 3.90
CA SER A 233 19.42 -20.12 4.92
C SER A 233 17.89 -20.10 4.99
N PHE A 234 17.19 -19.67 3.92
CA PHE A 234 15.72 -19.55 3.89
C PHE A 234 14.97 -20.81 4.32
N HIS A 235 15.52 -22.01 4.06
CA HIS A 235 14.94 -23.28 4.50
C HIS A 235 14.79 -23.41 6.03
N LYS A 236 15.49 -22.57 6.80
CA LYS A 236 15.39 -22.54 8.27
C LYS A 236 14.38 -21.50 8.77
N GLU A 237 13.79 -20.71 7.88
CA GLU A 237 12.78 -19.72 8.25
C GLU A 237 11.45 -20.42 8.52
N ASP A 238 10.89 -20.22 9.71
CA ASP A 238 9.64 -20.87 10.14
C ASP A 238 8.50 -20.63 9.14
N GLY A 239 8.40 -19.41 8.61
CA GLY A 239 7.37 -19.05 7.62
C GLY A 239 7.48 -19.84 6.32
N TYR A 240 8.70 -20.17 5.87
CA TYR A 240 8.90 -20.97 4.67
C TYR A 240 8.43 -22.42 4.89
N GLU A 241 8.77 -23.04 6.01
CA GLU A 241 8.32 -24.40 6.35
C GLU A 241 6.78 -24.44 6.53
N GLN A 242 6.20 -23.45 7.22
CA GLN A 242 4.75 -23.31 7.33
C GLN A 242 4.07 -23.21 5.96
N PHE A 243 4.66 -22.44 5.03
CA PHE A 243 4.16 -22.33 3.66
C PHE A 243 4.21 -23.67 2.92
N ARG A 244 5.31 -24.42 3.03
CA ARG A 244 5.44 -25.76 2.44
C ARG A 244 4.40 -26.74 2.97
N MET A 245 4.09 -26.67 4.27
CA MET A 245 3.04 -27.47 4.90
C MET A 245 1.65 -27.08 4.39
N ALA A 246 1.36 -25.77 4.32
CA ALA A 246 0.11 -25.24 3.80
C ALA A 246 -0.09 -25.61 2.32
N GLU A 247 0.95 -25.52 1.49
CA GLU A 247 0.94 -25.91 0.07
C GLU A 247 0.61 -27.40 -0.10
N LYS A 248 1.23 -28.28 0.68
CA LYS A 248 0.94 -29.71 0.64
C LYS A 248 -0.50 -30.01 1.09
N ALA A 249 -0.98 -29.34 2.12
CA ALA A 249 -2.35 -29.49 2.60
C ALA A 249 -3.36 -28.96 1.57
N HIS A 250 -3.06 -27.83 0.91
CA HIS A 250 -3.84 -27.28 -0.20
C HIS A 250 -3.91 -28.25 -1.38
N GLY A 251 -2.79 -28.87 -1.78
CA GLY A 251 -2.81 -29.89 -2.85
C GLY A 251 -3.68 -31.10 -2.50
N SER A 252 -3.66 -31.53 -1.23
CA SER A 252 -4.51 -32.63 -0.75
C SER A 252 -5.99 -32.24 -0.76
N TRP A 253 -6.31 -31.02 -0.35
CA TRP A 253 -7.67 -30.45 -0.42
C TRP A 253 -8.16 -30.34 -1.87
N MET A 254 -7.32 -29.83 -2.78
CA MET A 254 -7.66 -29.63 -4.19
C MET A 254 -7.99 -30.96 -4.88
N LYS A 255 -7.27 -32.05 -4.55
CA LYS A 255 -7.55 -33.38 -5.08
C LYS A 255 -8.99 -33.82 -4.75
N LEU A 256 -9.38 -33.72 -3.48
CA LEU A 256 -10.72 -34.08 -3.03
C LEU A 256 -11.80 -33.16 -3.63
N TYR A 257 -11.50 -31.86 -3.74
CA TYR A 257 -12.40 -30.89 -4.36
C TYR A 257 -12.68 -31.23 -5.83
N VAL A 258 -11.65 -31.56 -6.61
CA VAL A 258 -11.78 -31.91 -8.04
C VAL A 258 -12.51 -33.25 -8.23
N GLU A 259 -12.40 -34.18 -7.28
CA GLU A 259 -13.16 -35.44 -7.26
C GLU A 259 -14.67 -35.23 -6.95
N GLY A 260 -15.11 -33.98 -6.75
CA GLY A 260 -16.52 -33.64 -6.52
C GLY A 260 -16.98 -33.82 -5.07
N ASN A 261 -16.04 -33.90 -4.12
CA ASN A 261 -16.39 -34.00 -2.70
C ASN A 261 -16.98 -32.66 -2.20
N THR A 262 -18.17 -32.70 -1.63
CA THR A 262 -18.88 -31.54 -1.07
C THR A 262 -19.13 -31.68 0.43
N SER A 263 -18.37 -32.55 1.11
CA SER A 263 -18.54 -32.80 2.55
C SER A 263 -18.11 -31.62 3.40
N GLU A 264 -18.75 -31.47 4.56
CA GLU A 264 -18.35 -30.52 5.60
C GLU A 264 -16.88 -30.70 6.02
N VAL A 265 -16.39 -31.94 6.00
CA VAL A 265 -14.98 -32.29 6.26
C VAL A 265 -14.05 -31.58 5.28
N LEU A 266 -14.43 -31.48 4.00
CA LEU A 266 -13.64 -30.75 3.00
C LEU A 266 -13.65 -29.24 3.24
N SER A 267 -14.79 -28.67 3.64
CA SER A 267 -14.91 -27.26 4.01
C SER A 267 -14.02 -26.93 5.21
N ASN A 268 -14.10 -27.72 6.27
CA ASN A 268 -13.26 -27.59 7.47
C ASN A 268 -11.76 -27.73 7.15
N MET A 269 -11.42 -28.61 6.21
CA MET A 269 -10.06 -28.74 5.71
C MET A 269 -9.61 -27.47 4.96
N ALA A 270 -10.46 -26.86 4.13
CA ALA A 270 -10.15 -25.61 3.44
C ALA A 270 -9.88 -24.47 4.43
N GLU A 271 -10.75 -24.29 5.43
CA GLU A 271 -10.59 -23.27 6.46
C GLU A 271 -9.28 -23.45 7.24
N LYS A 272 -8.91 -24.70 7.55
CA LYS A 272 -7.63 -25.02 8.17
C LYS A 272 -6.45 -24.64 7.27
N VAL A 273 -6.51 -24.96 5.98
CA VAL A 273 -5.46 -24.60 5.01
C VAL A 273 -5.36 -23.07 4.88
N LEU A 274 -6.49 -22.37 4.85
CA LEU A 274 -6.55 -20.91 4.81
C LEU A 274 -5.81 -20.30 6.01
N LYS A 275 -6.10 -20.78 7.22
CA LYS A 275 -5.40 -20.33 8.44
C LYS A 275 -3.89 -20.59 8.38
N GLN A 276 -3.49 -21.78 7.91
CA GLN A 276 -2.08 -22.14 7.75
C GLN A 276 -1.36 -21.22 6.76
N TYR A 277 -2.00 -20.87 5.65
CA TYR A 277 -1.45 -19.87 4.74
C TYR A 277 -1.31 -18.51 5.42
N LEU A 278 -2.35 -18.00 6.07
CA LEU A 278 -2.27 -16.67 6.72
C LEU A 278 -1.12 -16.57 7.73
N GLU A 279 -0.91 -17.62 8.53
CA GLU A 279 0.22 -17.72 9.46
C GLU A 279 1.57 -17.74 8.72
N ALA A 280 1.69 -18.56 7.67
CA ALA A 280 2.90 -18.66 6.87
C ALA A 280 3.27 -17.35 6.16
N LEU A 281 2.28 -16.70 5.53
CA LEU A 281 2.47 -15.42 4.85
C LEU A 281 2.89 -14.33 5.83
N GLN A 282 2.30 -14.28 7.03
CA GLN A 282 2.70 -13.35 8.06
C GLN A 282 4.15 -13.56 8.48
N ALA A 283 4.55 -14.80 8.74
CA ALA A 283 5.92 -15.12 9.14
C ALA A 283 6.93 -14.80 8.04
N MET A 284 6.63 -15.12 6.77
CA MET A 284 7.52 -14.83 5.64
C MET A 284 7.64 -13.32 5.36
N SER A 285 6.52 -12.60 5.37
CA SER A 285 6.51 -11.14 5.18
C SER A 285 7.30 -10.44 6.29
N ALA A 286 7.10 -10.81 7.55
CA ALA A 286 7.86 -10.27 8.67
C ALA A 286 9.38 -10.53 8.55
N ALA A 287 9.77 -11.74 8.14
CA ALA A 287 11.17 -12.09 7.93
C ALA A 287 11.83 -11.25 6.81
N LEU A 288 11.13 -11.06 5.69
CA LEU A 288 11.58 -10.23 4.57
C LEU A 288 11.68 -8.75 4.94
N SER A 289 10.64 -8.19 5.59
CA SER A 289 10.63 -6.80 6.04
C SER A 289 11.77 -6.50 7.01
N LYS A 290 12.12 -7.44 7.89
CA LYS A 290 13.28 -7.31 8.78
C LYS A 290 14.61 -7.25 8.04
N GLN A 291 14.72 -7.89 6.87
CA GLN A 291 15.95 -7.85 6.07
C GLN A 291 16.13 -6.49 5.39
N LEU A 292 15.05 -5.86 4.91
CA LEU A 292 15.07 -4.53 4.31
C LEU A 292 15.52 -3.44 5.31
N GLY A 293 15.21 -3.62 6.59
CA GLY A 293 15.62 -2.72 7.67
C GLY A 293 17.03 -2.94 8.24
N LYS A 294 17.90 -3.76 7.61
CA LYS A 294 19.26 -3.97 8.12
C LYS A 294 20.19 -2.82 7.75
N TYR A 295 20.40 -1.92 8.70
CA TYR A 295 21.42 -0.90 8.63
C TYR A 295 22.81 -1.48 8.93
N ASP A 296 23.84 -0.97 8.24
CA ASP A 296 25.23 -1.24 8.61
C ASP A 296 25.58 -0.51 9.91
N MET A 297 25.27 -1.16 11.03
CA MET A 297 25.51 -0.65 12.38
C MET A 297 26.97 -0.26 12.61
N TYR A 298 27.92 -0.97 11.99
CA TYR A 298 29.33 -0.65 12.12
C TYR A 298 29.65 0.70 11.45
N SER A 299 29.24 0.86 10.19
CA SER A 299 29.42 2.12 9.47
C SER A 299 28.71 3.29 10.16
N MET A 300 27.51 3.07 10.71
CA MET A 300 26.80 4.10 11.49
C MET A 300 27.54 4.49 12.77
N MET A 301 28.08 3.52 13.53
CA MET A 301 28.88 3.80 14.74
C MET A 301 30.17 4.55 14.42
N VAL A 302 30.86 4.19 13.33
CA VAL A 302 32.05 4.91 12.86
C VAL A 302 31.70 6.35 12.46
N GLY A 303 30.63 6.54 11.69
CA GLY A 303 30.13 7.87 11.32
C GLY A 303 29.79 8.74 12.53
N MET A 304 29.08 8.18 13.51
CA MET A 304 28.74 8.88 14.75
C MET A 304 29.99 9.26 15.56
N SER A 305 30.99 8.38 15.61
CA SER A 305 32.26 8.65 16.28
C SER A 305 33.02 9.80 15.62
N LEU A 306 33.03 9.85 14.28
CA LEU A 306 33.65 10.95 13.53
C LEU A 306 32.93 12.28 13.78
N ILE A 307 31.60 12.30 13.79
CA ILE A 307 30.80 13.49 14.08
C ILE A 307 31.11 14.00 15.50
N LEU A 308 31.14 13.11 16.50
CA LEU A 308 31.48 13.47 17.88
C LEU A 308 32.91 14.03 17.98
N GLN A 309 33.88 13.47 17.25
CA GLN A 309 35.25 14.01 17.20
C GLN A 309 35.30 15.42 16.60
N VAL A 310 34.53 15.70 15.54
CA VAL A 310 34.45 17.03 14.92
C VAL A 310 33.81 18.03 15.89
N ILE A 311 32.71 17.67 16.54
CA ILE A 311 32.05 18.53 17.55
C ILE A 311 33.00 18.81 18.72
N PHE A 312 33.70 17.78 19.21
CA PHE A 312 34.65 17.93 20.31
C PHE A 312 35.84 18.81 19.94
N LYS A 313 36.43 18.62 18.75
CA LYS A 313 37.49 19.50 18.23
C LYS A 313 37.03 20.94 18.07
N ARG A 314 35.82 21.16 17.51
CA ARG A 314 35.24 22.50 17.34
C ARG A 314 35.07 23.22 18.68
N ASN A 315 34.58 22.51 19.70
CA ASN A 315 34.42 23.06 21.05
C ASN A 315 35.78 23.33 21.72
N LEU A 316 36.78 22.46 21.54
CA LEU A 316 38.13 22.72 22.04
C LEU A 316 38.77 23.95 21.38
N THR A 317 38.59 24.16 20.08
CA THR A 317 39.06 25.37 19.39
C THR A 317 38.32 26.63 19.83
N SER A 318 37.04 26.55 20.26
CA SER A 318 36.34 27.73 20.78
C SER A 318 36.77 28.12 22.21
N PHE A 319 37.29 27.16 22.99
CA PHE A 319 37.85 27.43 24.32
C PHE A 319 39.28 27.99 24.30
N SER A 320 40.01 27.83 23.20
CA SER A 320 41.39 28.32 23.07
C SER A 320 41.51 29.77 22.55
N ILE A 321 40.39 30.48 22.32
CA ILE A 321 40.34 31.88 21.85
C ILE A 321 39.70 32.79 22.94
N LYS A 322 39.92 32.48 24.22
CA LYS A 322 39.62 33.39 25.34
C LYS A 322 40.86 33.60 26.19
#